data_AF-A0A1X2G2U6-F1
#
_entry.id   AF-A0A1X2G2U6-F1
#
_cell.length_a   1.000
_cell.length_b   1.000
_cell.length_c   1.000
_cell.angle_alpha   90.00
_cell.angle_beta   90.00
_cell.angle_gamma   90.00
#
_symmetry.space_group_name_H-M   'P 1'
#
loop_
_entity.id
_entity.type
_entity.pdbx_description
1 polymer ?
#
loop_
_entity_poly.entity_id
_entity_poly.type
_entity_poly.pdbx_seq_one_letter_code
_entity_poly.pdbx_strand_id
1 'polypeptide(L)'
;GGVTWVIFINARSQGGYQNDAITMFLVPVCLGLLAAMAFYRYYLFCVITIPRKSFHYFNQEKKILTSSRHLVLGGLTLALFICCWQEDLVIAQTAGRLAFIIIFPFFTVVLVLISIKHTLLLTTSFSGAFSAILGIDLVAHTGYISGYWLLVTSLDKPYQLTRLVYVMLTSVLILAFLAYLWQLLFNVA
;
A
#
# COMPACT_ATOMS: atom_id res chain seq x y z
N GLY A 1 -11.47 5.71 4.40
CA GLY A 1 -11.41 6.22 3.02
C GLY A 1 -12.23 5.36 2.08
N GLY A 2 -11.61 4.34 1.48
CA GLY A 2 -12.25 3.53 0.41
C GLY A 2 -13.57 2.86 0.79
N VAL A 3 -13.67 2.23 1.96
CA VAL A 3 -14.93 1.58 2.42
C VAL A 3 -16.09 2.58 2.55
N THR A 4 -15.80 3.79 3.02
CA THR A 4 -16.81 4.85 3.15
C THR A 4 -17.31 5.32 1.79
N TRP A 5 -16.43 5.40 0.79
CA TRP A 5 -16.81 5.79 -0.57
C TRP A 5 -17.71 4.76 -1.25
N VAL A 6 -17.41 3.46 -1.09
CA VAL A 6 -18.24 2.37 -1.61
C VAL A 6 -19.66 2.44 -1.05
N ILE A 7 -19.81 2.79 0.22
CA ILE A 7 -21.13 2.99 0.85
C ILE A 7 -21.84 4.20 0.25
N PHE A 8 -21.14 5.31 0.01
CA PHE A 8 -21.73 6.53 -0.57
C PHE A 8 -22.19 6.35 -2.02
N ILE A 9 -21.45 5.60 -2.84
CA ILE A 9 -21.88 5.31 -4.22
C ILE A 9 -23.09 4.39 -4.25
N ASN A 10 -23.11 3.36 -3.41
CA ASN A 10 -24.24 2.45 -3.33
C ASN A 10 -25.49 3.10 -2.69
N ALA A 11 -25.31 4.16 -1.89
CA ALA A 11 -26.38 4.93 -1.27
C ALA A 11 -26.78 6.19 -2.06
N ARG A 12 -26.23 6.41 -3.27
CA ARG A 12 -26.53 7.58 -4.09
C ARG A 12 -27.98 7.52 -4.59
N SER A 13 -28.78 8.54 -4.29
CA SER A 13 -30.16 8.65 -4.82
C SER A 13 -30.13 9.02 -6.31
N GLN A 14 -31.20 8.74 -7.05
CA GLN A 14 -31.29 9.08 -8.49
C GLN A 14 -31.14 10.59 -8.78
N GLY A 15 -31.33 11.46 -7.78
CA GLY A 15 -31.12 12.91 -7.88
C GLY A 15 -29.71 13.39 -7.55
N GLY A 16 -28.80 12.50 -7.14
CA GLY A 16 -27.43 12.84 -6.71
C GLY A 16 -27.38 13.67 -5.42
N TYR A 17 -26.16 14.03 -4.97
CA TYR A 17 -25.97 15.01 -3.91
C TYR A 17 -25.90 16.44 -4.48
N GLN A 18 -26.34 17.44 -3.70
CA GLN A 18 -26.32 18.86 -4.08
C GLN A 18 -24.93 19.37 -4.53
N ASN A 19 -23.83 18.70 -4.12
CA ASN A 19 -22.46 18.95 -4.56
C ASN A 19 -21.69 17.63 -4.79
N ASP A 20 -22.25 16.75 -5.61
CA ASP A 20 -21.83 15.35 -5.82
C ASP A 20 -20.31 15.15 -5.97
N ALA A 21 -19.67 15.96 -6.82
CA ALA A 21 -18.22 15.87 -7.08
C ALA A 21 -17.38 16.17 -5.83
N ILE A 22 -17.79 17.17 -5.04
CA ILE A 22 -17.07 17.58 -3.83
C ILE A 22 -17.34 16.55 -2.73
N THR A 23 -18.59 16.11 -2.54
CA THR A 23 -18.95 15.17 -1.47
C THR A 23 -18.31 13.80 -1.68
N MET A 24 -18.28 13.30 -2.93
CA MET A 24 -17.63 12.02 -3.25
C MET A 24 -16.12 12.04 -3.09
N PHE A 25 -15.46 13.20 -3.19
CA PHE A 25 -14.01 13.30 -3.03
C PHE A 25 -13.59 13.69 -1.61
N LEU A 26 -14.24 14.69 -1.04
CA LEU A 26 -13.88 15.29 0.24
C LEU A 26 -14.15 14.34 1.41
N VAL A 27 -15.27 13.63 1.40
CA VAL A 27 -15.68 12.77 2.52
C VAL A 27 -14.72 11.58 2.71
N PRO A 28 -14.33 10.82 1.68
CA PRO A 28 -13.36 9.72 1.84
C PRO A 28 -11.96 10.19 2.21
N VAL A 29 -11.52 11.33 1.68
CA VAL A 29 -10.20 11.93 1.96
C VAL A 29 -10.14 12.40 3.42
N CYS A 30 -11.16 13.13 3.88
CA CYS A 30 -11.26 13.57 5.28
C CYS A 30 -11.37 12.38 6.24
N LEU A 31 -12.17 11.35 5.93
CA LEU A 31 -12.20 10.13 6.74
C LEU A 31 -10.90 9.34 6.69
N GLY A 32 -10.18 9.35 5.57
CA GLY A 32 -8.86 8.74 5.44
C GLY A 32 -7.82 9.43 6.34
N LEU A 33 -7.80 10.77 6.32
CA LEU A 33 -6.95 11.58 7.18
C LEU A 33 -7.31 11.43 8.67
N LEU A 34 -8.60 11.40 9.01
CA LEU A 34 -9.06 11.15 10.38
C LEU A 34 -8.67 9.75 10.87
N ALA A 35 -8.81 8.72 10.04
CA ALA A 35 -8.37 7.37 10.38
C ALA A 35 -6.84 7.31 10.55
N ALA A 36 -6.07 7.99 9.71
CA ALA A 36 -4.61 8.08 9.84
C ALA A 36 -4.20 8.80 11.14
N MET A 37 -4.86 9.90 11.50
CA MET A 37 -4.64 10.61 12.75
C MET A 37 -5.01 9.77 13.98
N ALA A 38 -6.14 9.04 13.93
CA ALA A 38 -6.55 8.12 14.99
C ALA A 38 -5.56 6.96 15.15
N PHE A 39 -5.07 6.41 14.04
CA PHE A 39 -4.06 5.35 14.04
C PHE A 39 -2.72 5.84 14.60
N TYR A 40 -2.30 7.05 14.24
CA TYR A 40 -1.10 7.69 14.80
C TYR A 40 -1.23 7.91 16.31
N ARG A 41 -2.39 8.38 16.79
CA ARG A 41 -2.65 8.51 18.24
C ARG A 41 -2.69 7.15 18.96
N TYR A 42 -3.29 6.13 18.35
CA TYR A 42 -3.30 4.77 18.89
C TYR A 42 -1.88 4.21 19.00
N TYR A 43 -1.06 4.40 17.96
CA TYR A 43 0.35 4.02 17.95
C TYR A 43 1.12 4.73 19.08
N LEU A 44 0.92 6.03 19.25
CA LEU A 44 1.56 6.82 20.31
C LEU A 44 1.15 6.34 21.71
N PHE A 45 -0.14 6.03 21.90
CA PHE A 45 -0.68 5.48 23.14
C PHE A 45 -0.09 4.09 23.44
N CYS A 46 -0.02 3.19 22.47
CA CYS A 46 0.60 1.87 22.64
C CYS A 46 2.09 1.97 22.98
N VAL A 47 2.80 2.97 22.46
CA VAL A 47 4.22 3.19 22.75
C VAL A 47 4.45 3.78 24.16
N ILE A 48 3.54 4.65 24.64
CA ILE A 48 3.67 5.35 25.92
C ILE A 48 3.19 4.50 27.11
N THR A 49 2.11 3.72 26.94
CA THR A 49 1.44 3.02 28.06
C THR A 49 2.14 1.71 28.44
N ILE A 50 3.13 1.23 27.68
CA ILE A 50 3.88 0.00 28.01
C ILE A 50 5.06 0.33 28.96
N PRO A 51 5.04 -0.11 30.22
CA PRO A 51 6.09 0.21 31.19
C PRO A 51 7.43 -0.43 30.79
N ARG A 52 8.43 0.44 30.56
CA ARG A 52 9.76 0.14 29.99
C ARG A 52 10.66 -0.84 30.75
N LYS A 53 10.33 -1.28 31.97
CA LYS A 53 11.35 -1.79 32.91
C LYS A 53 11.52 -3.31 33.02
N SER A 54 10.62 -4.14 32.47
CA SER A 54 10.75 -5.61 32.57
C SER A 54 10.56 -6.33 31.22
N PHE A 55 10.92 -5.66 30.13
CA PHE A 55 10.47 -5.99 28.77
C PHE A 55 11.62 -5.97 27.75
N HIS A 56 12.84 -6.41 28.13
CA HIS A 56 13.99 -6.32 27.21
C HIS A 56 14.10 -7.51 26.24
N TYR A 57 13.58 -8.69 26.61
CA TYR A 57 13.60 -9.89 25.74
C TYR A 57 12.25 -10.14 25.05
N PHE A 58 11.12 -9.86 25.71
CA PHE A 58 9.78 -10.07 25.13
C PHE A 58 9.37 -8.99 24.09
N ASN A 59 10.00 -7.82 24.14
CA ASN A 59 9.74 -6.73 23.17
C ASN A 59 10.49 -6.92 21.85
N GLN A 60 11.63 -7.63 21.85
CA GLN A 60 12.33 -8.02 20.62
C GLN A 60 11.41 -8.90 19.78
N GLU A 61 10.82 -9.95 20.35
CA GLU A 61 9.92 -10.84 19.62
C GLU A 61 8.62 -10.17 19.16
N LYS A 62 7.96 -9.35 20.00
CA LYS A 62 6.76 -8.60 19.57
C LYS A 62 7.07 -7.53 18.52
N LYS A 63 8.24 -6.88 18.59
CA LYS A 63 8.67 -5.92 17.57
C LYS A 63 8.98 -6.62 16.24
N ILE A 64 9.57 -7.82 16.28
CA ILE A 64 9.80 -8.67 15.10
C ILE A 64 8.48 -9.18 14.51
N LEU A 65 7.53 -9.65 15.32
CA LEU A 65 6.25 -10.21 14.85
C LEU A 65 5.27 -9.14 14.31
N THR A 66 5.30 -7.94 14.87
CA THR A 66 4.51 -6.81 14.34
C THR A 66 5.15 -6.28 13.06
N SER A 67 6.49 -6.22 13.03
CA SER A 67 7.29 -5.84 11.87
C SER A 67 7.16 -6.82 10.70
N SER A 68 7.11 -8.13 10.96
CA SER A 68 6.96 -9.18 9.94
C SER A 68 5.71 -9.02 9.09
N ARG A 69 4.59 -8.58 9.68
CA ARG A 69 3.35 -8.31 8.93
C ARG A 69 3.52 -7.20 7.91
N HIS A 70 4.20 -6.11 8.27
CA HIS A 70 4.46 -5.00 7.34
C HIS A 70 5.47 -5.37 6.24
N LEU A 71 6.40 -6.27 6.53
CA LEU A 71 7.39 -6.76 5.58
C LEU A 71 6.75 -7.65 4.51
N VAL A 72 5.87 -8.58 4.92
CA VAL A 72 5.13 -9.44 3.97
C VAL A 72 4.24 -8.59 3.06
N LEU A 73 3.55 -7.58 3.61
CA LEU A 73 2.74 -6.64 2.81
C LEU A 73 3.61 -5.78 1.88
N GLY A 74 4.77 -5.32 2.34
CA GLY A 74 5.72 -4.56 1.52
C GLY A 74 6.30 -5.38 0.37
N GLY A 75 6.71 -6.62 0.63
CA GLY A 75 7.18 -7.54 -0.40
C GLY A 75 6.09 -7.93 -1.39
N LEU A 76 4.86 -8.15 -0.92
CA LEU A 76 3.72 -8.45 -1.78
C LEU A 76 3.38 -7.25 -2.68
N THR A 77 3.35 -6.03 -2.13
CA THR A 77 3.09 -4.81 -2.92
C THR A 77 4.19 -4.53 -3.94
N LEU A 78 5.47 -4.76 -3.61
CA LEU A 78 6.57 -4.69 -4.58
C LEU A 78 6.44 -5.73 -5.70
N ALA A 79 6.09 -6.97 -5.36
CA ALA A 79 5.92 -8.03 -6.35
C ALA A 79 4.81 -7.68 -7.36
N LEU A 80 3.66 -7.23 -6.85
CA LEU A 80 2.54 -6.78 -7.67
C LEU A 80 2.91 -5.60 -8.55
N PHE A 81 3.63 -4.62 -7.99
CA PHE A 81 4.09 -3.45 -8.73
C PHE A 81 5.00 -3.82 -9.90
N ILE A 82 5.96 -4.72 -9.67
CA ILE A 82 6.88 -5.19 -10.73
C ILE A 82 6.09 -5.90 -11.84
N CYS A 83 5.09 -6.71 -11.48
CA CYS A 83 4.28 -7.42 -12.48
C CYS A 83 3.44 -6.49 -13.36
N CYS A 84 3.08 -5.28 -12.89
CA CYS A 84 2.24 -4.32 -13.63
C CYS A 84 3.01 -3.43 -14.63
N TRP A 85 4.33 -3.60 -14.80
CA TRP A 85 5.13 -2.70 -15.64
C TRP A 85 4.97 -2.92 -17.17
N GLN A 86 4.27 -3.98 -17.57
CA GLN A 86 4.09 -4.38 -18.97
C GLN A 86 2.66 -4.87 -19.23
N GLU A 87 2.18 -4.70 -20.46
CA GLU A 87 0.78 -4.96 -20.87
C GLU A 87 0.39 -6.45 -20.74
N ASP A 88 1.29 -7.35 -21.16
CA ASP A 88 1.11 -8.80 -20.98
C ASP A 88 1.60 -9.30 -19.61
N LEU A 89 1.81 -8.38 -18.68
CA LEU A 89 2.57 -8.54 -17.44
C LEU A 89 4.02 -8.96 -17.71
N VAL A 90 4.92 -8.61 -16.79
CA VAL A 90 6.36 -8.93 -16.95
C VAL A 90 6.61 -10.45 -17.01
N ILE A 91 5.69 -11.26 -16.47
CA ILE A 91 5.73 -12.72 -16.48
C ILE A 91 4.46 -13.24 -17.15
N ALA A 92 4.58 -13.64 -18.43
CA ALA A 92 3.46 -14.13 -19.23
C ALA A 92 2.92 -15.49 -18.74
N GLN A 93 3.77 -16.34 -18.16
CA GLN A 93 3.34 -17.65 -17.64
C GLN A 93 2.65 -17.50 -16.29
N THR A 94 1.38 -17.90 -16.19
CA THR A 94 0.55 -17.80 -14.98
C THR A 94 1.19 -18.47 -13.76
N ALA A 95 1.82 -19.65 -13.96
CA ALA A 95 2.52 -20.37 -12.90
C ALA A 95 3.74 -19.61 -12.39
N GLY A 96 4.55 -19.03 -13.30
CA GLY A 96 5.73 -18.23 -12.93
C GLY A 96 5.34 -16.96 -12.17
N ARG A 97 4.20 -16.36 -12.53
CA ARG A 97 3.68 -15.15 -11.88
C ARG A 97 3.21 -15.41 -10.46
N LEU A 98 2.45 -16.48 -10.23
CA LEU A 98 2.04 -16.88 -8.89
C LEU A 98 3.25 -17.25 -8.02
N ALA A 99 4.21 -17.99 -8.57
CA ALA A 99 5.44 -18.32 -7.88
C ALA A 99 6.21 -17.03 -7.48
N PHE A 100 6.31 -16.06 -8.39
CA PHE A 100 6.95 -14.78 -8.09
C PHE A 100 6.25 -14.01 -6.96
N ILE A 101 4.92 -13.89 -6.99
CA ILE A 101 4.13 -13.21 -5.94
C ILE A 101 4.28 -13.90 -4.58
N ILE A 102 4.42 -15.22 -4.56
CA ILE A 102 4.60 -15.98 -3.31
C ILE A 102 6.04 -15.85 -2.81
N ILE A 103 7.04 -16.01 -3.67
CA ILE A 103 8.47 -16.06 -3.29
C ILE A 103 8.99 -14.69 -2.85
N PHE A 104 8.55 -13.61 -3.50
CA PHE A 104 9.09 -12.26 -3.26
C PHE A 104 8.83 -11.72 -1.84
N PRO A 105 7.64 -11.92 -1.22
CA PRO A 105 7.44 -11.66 0.21
C PRO A 105 8.42 -12.42 1.12
N PHE A 106 8.67 -13.71 0.87
CA PHE A 106 9.66 -14.46 1.64
C PHE A 106 11.07 -13.89 1.46
N PHE A 107 11.41 -13.46 0.25
CA PHE A 107 12.68 -12.78 -0.02
C PHE A 107 12.84 -11.49 0.81
N THR A 108 11.79 -10.68 0.93
CA THR A 108 11.82 -9.47 1.78
C THR A 108 11.95 -9.78 3.27
N VAL A 109 11.41 -10.91 3.74
CA VAL A 109 11.61 -11.39 5.11
C VAL A 109 13.06 -11.81 5.31
N VAL A 110 13.68 -12.51 4.36
CA VAL A 110 15.11 -12.87 4.44
C VAL A 110 16.00 -11.61 4.42
N LEU A 111 15.69 -10.61 3.59
CA LEU A 111 16.41 -9.34 3.56
C LEU A 111 16.37 -8.58 4.91
N VAL A 112 15.33 -8.79 5.71
CA VAL A 112 15.27 -8.17 7.05
C VAL A 112 16.34 -8.71 7.99
N LEU A 113 16.75 -9.98 7.81
CA LEU A 113 17.77 -10.62 8.64
C LEU A 113 19.15 -9.95 8.44
N ILE A 114 19.38 -9.35 7.28
CA ILE A 114 20.62 -8.65 6.94
C ILE A 114 20.56 -7.20 7.42
N SER A 115 19.46 -6.48 7.16
CA SER A 115 19.33 -5.07 7.52
C SER A 115 17.91 -4.71 7.95
N ILE A 116 17.65 -4.82 9.25
CA ILE A 116 16.31 -4.59 9.81
C ILE A 116 15.83 -3.16 9.53
N LYS A 117 16.68 -2.15 9.76
CA LYS A 117 16.28 -0.74 9.65
C LYS A 117 15.97 -0.34 8.20
N HIS A 118 16.82 -0.72 7.25
CA HIS A 118 16.70 -0.27 5.86
C HIS A 118 15.55 -0.97 5.16
N THR A 119 15.42 -2.29 5.35
CA THR A 119 14.34 -3.08 4.76
C THR A 119 12.96 -2.67 5.30
N LEU A 120 12.87 -2.30 6.58
CA LEU A 120 11.62 -1.83 7.17
C LEU A 120 11.17 -0.46 6.65
N LEU A 121 12.09 0.50 6.52
CA LEU A 121 11.78 1.82 5.97
C LEU A 121 11.40 1.70 4.48
N LEU A 122 12.12 0.87 3.73
CA LEU A 122 11.82 0.63 2.31
C LEU A 122 10.43 0.01 2.10
N THR A 123 10.10 -1.04 2.85
CA THR A 123 8.81 -1.75 2.69
C THR A 123 7.61 -0.89 3.11
N THR A 124 7.75 -0.10 4.17
CA THR A 124 6.68 0.79 4.65
C THR A 124 6.46 2.01 3.75
N SER A 125 7.53 2.64 3.26
CA SER A 125 7.44 3.74 2.29
C SER A 125 6.82 3.28 0.97
N PHE A 126 7.23 2.12 0.47
CA PHE A 126 6.68 1.56 -0.76
C PHE A 126 5.20 1.16 -0.63
N SER A 127 4.85 0.44 0.44
CA SER A 127 3.46 0.04 0.70
C SER A 127 2.54 1.25 0.87
N GLY A 128 3.01 2.32 1.52
CA GLY A 128 2.28 3.57 1.68
C GLY A 128 2.06 4.32 0.35
N ALA A 129 3.11 4.49 -0.45
CA ALA A 129 3.03 5.14 -1.75
C ALA A 129 2.10 4.37 -2.71
N PHE A 130 2.24 3.04 -2.73
CA PHE A 130 1.39 2.16 -3.53
C PHE A 130 -0.08 2.26 -3.11
N SER A 131 -0.39 2.23 -1.81
CA SER A 131 -1.76 2.38 -1.31
C SER A 131 -2.35 3.75 -1.61
N ALA A 132 -1.53 4.82 -1.61
CA ALA A 132 -1.99 6.16 -1.94
C ALA A 132 -2.37 6.27 -3.42
N ILE A 133 -1.52 5.78 -4.33
CA ILE A 133 -1.78 5.80 -5.77
C ILE A 133 -2.93 4.88 -6.15
N LEU A 134 -3.06 3.70 -5.53
CA LEU A 134 -4.25 2.87 -5.69
C LEU A 134 -5.51 3.61 -5.24
N GLY A 135 -5.45 4.36 -4.15
CA GLY A 135 -6.54 5.20 -3.69
C GLY A 135 -6.93 6.28 -4.71
N ILE A 136 -5.95 6.91 -5.35
CA ILE A 136 -6.19 7.91 -6.41
C ILE A 136 -6.78 7.24 -7.66
N ASP A 137 -6.30 6.06 -8.05
CA ASP A 137 -6.81 5.35 -9.22
C ASP A 137 -8.26 4.88 -9.02
N LEU A 138 -8.62 4.46 -7.81
CA LEU A 138 -10.00 4.14 -7.46
C LEU A 138 -10.95 5.33 -7.65
N VAL A 139 -10.45 6.56 -7.47
CA VAL A 139 -11.22 7.81 -7.68
C VAL A 139 -11.24 8.21 -9.16
N ALA A 140 -10.10 8.11 -9.84
CA ALA A 140 -9.92 8.61 -11.20
C ALA A 140 -10.30 7.59 -12.29
N HIS A 141 -10.56 6.32 -11.92
CA HIS A 141 -10.90 5.22 -12.83
C HIS A 141 -9.95 5.12 -14.04
N THR A 142 -8.64 5.25 -13.82
CA THR A 142 -7.66 5.27 -14.94
C THR A 142 -7.33 3.88 -15.47
N GLY A 143 -7.73 2.83 -14.75
CA GLY A 143 -7.54 1.44 -15.14
C GLY A 143 -6.27 0.80 -14.56
N TYR A 144 -5.54 1.49 -13.68
CA TYR A 144 -4.38 0.93 -13.00
C TYR A 144 -4.77 -0.30 -12.14
N ILE A 145 -5.95 -0.29 -11.53
CA ILE A 145 -6.50 -1.42 -10.76
C ILE A 145 -6.84 -2.65 -11.63
N SER A 146 -7.06 -2.47 -12.93
CA SER A 146 -7.39 -3.57 -13.84
C SER A 146 -6.22 -4.55 -13.97
N GLY A 147 -4.97 -4.06 -13.93
CA GLY A 147 -3.78 -4.92 -13.92
C GLY A 147 -3.70 -5.80 -12.67
N TYR A 148 -4.11 -5.25 -11.52
CA TYR A 148 -4.19 -6.00 -10.27
C TYR A 148 -5.31 -7.06 -10.27
N TRP A 149 -6.49 -6.71 -10.77
CA TRP A 149 -7.58 -7.68 -10.90
C TRP A 149 -7.24 -8.81 -11.87
N LEU A 150 -6.49 -8.52 -12.94
CA LEU A 150 -5.98 -9.54 -13.85
C LEU A 150 -5.01 -10.51 -13.14
N LEU A 151 -4.15 -9.98 -12.27
CA LEU A 151 -3.22 -10.77 -11.45
C LEU A 151 -3.92 -11.73 -10.48
N VAL A 152 -4.96 -11.26 -9.79
CA VAL A 152 -5.65 -12.01 -8.73
C VAL A 152 -6.67 -12.99 -9.27
N THR A 153 -7.42 -12.59 -10.30
CA THR A 153 -8.61 -13.33 -10.75
C THR A 153 -8.42 -14.05 -12.08
N SER A 154 -7.30 -13.85 -12.77
CA SER A 154 -7.02 -14.45 -14.09
C SER A 154 -8.18 -14.28 -15.08
N LEU A 155 -8.88 -13.14 -15.01
CA LEU A 155 -10.00 -12.82 -15.88
C LEU A 155 -9.49 -12.32 -17.24
N ASP A 156 -10.05 -12.80 -18.34
CA ASP A 156 -9.69 -12.49 -19.75
C ASP A 156 -9.94 -11.04 -20.21
N LYS A 157 -9.93 -10.06 -19.30
CA LYS A 157 -9.99 -8.65 -19.68
C LYS A 157 -8.60 -8.19 -20.12
N PRO A 158 -8.42 -7.69 -21.36
CA PRO A 158 -7.12 -7.22 -21.81
C PRO A 158 -6.68 -6.02 -20.96
N TYR A 159 -5.53 -6.16 -20.29
CA TYR A 159 -4.90 -5.06 -19.57
C TYR A 159 -4.12 -4.21 -20.60
N GLN A 160 -4.56 -2.97 -20.81
CA GLN A 160 -3.90 -2.04 -21.71
C GLN A 160 -3.18 -0.98 -20.87
N LEU A 161 -1.87 -0.79 -21.07
CA LEU A 161 -1.14 0.30 -20.43
C LEU A 161 -1.40 1.58 -21.21
N THR A 162 -2.41 2.32 -20.75
CA THR A 162 -2.55 3.70 -21.20
C THR A 162 -1.41 4.56 -20.64
N ARG A 163 -1.11 5.67 -21.31
CA ARG A 163 -0.09 6.64 -20.86
C ARG A 163 -0.33 7.11 -19.42
N LEU A 164 -1.59 7.19 -19.00
CA LEU A 164 -1.99 7.56 -17.63
C LEU A 164 -1.52 6.51 -16.60
N VAL A 165 -1.65 5.23 -16.90
CA VAL A 165 -1.21 4.13 -16.04
C VAL A 165 0.31 4.18 -15.81
N TYR A 166 1.10 4.50 -16.84
CA TYR A 166 2.55 4.72 -16.69
C TYR A 166 2.89 5.92 -15.79
N VAL A 167 2.14 7.02 -15.90
CA VAL A 167 2.32 8.19 -15.02
C VAL A 167 2.00 7.82 -13.57
N MET A 168 0.96 7.02 -13.33
CA MET A 168 0.64 6.54 -11.98
C MET A 168 1.73 5.61 -11.43
N LEU A 169 2.20 4.65 -12.23
CA LEU A 169 3.24 3.70 -11.84
C LEU A 169 4.56 4.41 -11.49
N THR A 170 4.95 5.41 -12.29
CA THR A 170 6.13 6.24 -12.02
C THR A 170 5.94 7.14 -10.80
N SER A 171 4.74 7.65 -10.56
CA SER A 171 4.44 8.44 -9.35
C SER A 171 4.57 7.64 -8.06
N VAL A 172 4.28 6.33 -8.07
CA VAL A 172 4.53 5.43 -6.93
C VAL A 172 6.03 5.42 -6.58
N LEU A 173 6.92 5.28 -7.58
CA LEU A 173 8.37 5.27 -7.33
C LEU A 173 8.85 6.59 -6.74
N ILE A 174 8.39 7.71 -7.28
CA ILE A 174 8.77 9.05 -6.82
C ILE A 174 8.32 9.25 -5.36
N LEU A 175 7.06 8.91 -5.06
CA LEU A 175 6.52 9.05 -3.70
C LEU A 175 7.18 8.08 -2.72
N ALA A 176 7.44 6.83 -3.13
CA ALA A 176 8.12 5.84 -2.30
C ALA A 176 9.54 6.30 -1.96
N PHE A 177 10.27 6.84 -2.95
CA PHE A 177 11.63 7.36 -2.74
C PHE A 177 11.64 8.59 -1.83
N LEU A 178 10.71 9.53 -2.04
CA LEU A 178 10.58 10.71 -1.18
C LEU A 178 10.23 10.32 0.27
N ALA A 179 9.29 9.38 0.44
CA ALA A 179 8.90 8.86 1.74
C ALA A 179 10.06 8.10 2.42
N TYR A 180 10.84 7.34 1.67
CA TYR A 180 12.03 6.64 2.17
C TYR A 180 13.11 7.63 2.63
N LEU A 181 13.42 8.65 1.83
CA LEU A 181 14.36 9.71 2.21
C LEU A 181 13.89 10.47 3.46
N TRP A 182 12.60 10.81 3.53
CA TRP A 182 12.02 11.46 4.69
C TRP A 182 12.18 10.57 5.94
N GLN A 183 11.80 9.31 5.84
CA GLN A 183 11.96 8.35 6.93
C GLN A 183 13.43 8.15 7.34
N LEU A 184 14.38 8.18 6.40
CA LEU A 184 15.81 8.11 6.72
C LEU A 184 16.29 9.35 7.48
N LEU A 185 15.94 10.55 7.01
CA LEU A 185 16.38 11.80 7.63
C LEU A 185 15.88 11.96 9.07
N PHE A 186 14.61 11.62 9.32
CA PHE A 186 13.98 11.80 10.63
C PHE A 186 14.16 10.62 11.60
N ASN A 187 14.57 9.45 11.14
CA ASN A 187 14.80 8.26 11.98
C ASN A 187 16.29 8.05 12.34
N VAL A 188 17.16 8.95 11.87
CA VAL A 188 18.59 9.04 12.26
C VAL A 188 18.80 10.05 13.39
N ALA A 189 17.82 10.91 13.69
CA ALA A 189 17.79 11.81 14.86
C ALA A 189 17.15 11.13 16.08
#